data_AF-A0A968BXL3-F1
#
_entry.id   AF-A0A968BXL3-F1
#
_cell.length_a   1.000
_cell.length_b   1.000
_cell.length_c   1.000
_cell.angle_alpha   90.00
_cell.angle_beta   90.00
_cell.angle_gamma   90.00
#
_symmetry.space_group_name_H-M   'P 1'
#
loop_
_entity.id
_entity.type
_entity.pdbx_description
1 polymer ?
#
loop_
_entity_poly.entity_id
_entity_poly.type
_entity_poly.pdbx_seq_one_letter_code
_entity_poly.pdbx_strand_id
1 'polypeptide(L)'
;AKYLLGNLSDFDGKDHSGSLTELDRWAMSRLQGLIQKVTAAYENFQFHEVYHRMYHFCIVDMSSFYLDILKDRLYTFRADHPERRAAQLVLNEILHSMTRLLAPVLSFTSEEIWQHVSGEKEESVFLSGFPEARMEYHDLELEERWERLIAIRDEVNRALEEKRREKFIG
;
A
#
# COMPACT_ATOMS: atom_id res chain seq x y z
N ALA A 1 -3.40 -8.17 -2.69
CA ALA A 1 -2.54 -9.35 -2.46
C ALA A 1 -1.81 -9.82 -3.72
N LYS A 2 -2.50 -10.41 -4.72
CA LYS A 2 -1.85 -10.99 -5.92
C LYS A 2 -0.84 -10.07 -6.62
N TYR A 3 -1.20 -8.81 -6.86
CA TYR A 3 -0.30 -7.82 -7.46
C TYR A 3 0.95 -7.55 -6.61
N LEU A 4 0.77 -7.39 -5.29
CA LEU A 4 1.87 -7.15 -4.35
C LEU A 4 2.82 -8.35 -4.32
N LEU A 5 2.29 -9.55 -4.12
CA LEU A 5 3.07 -10.80 -4.09
C LEU A 5 3.87 -10.99 -5.39
N GLY A 6 3.28 -10.73 -6.56
CA GLY A 6 3.99 -10.84 -7.84
C GLY A 6 5.19 -9.89 -7.95
N ASN A 7 5.02 -8.65 -7.47
CA ASN A 7 6.07 -7.64 -7.49
C ASN A 7 7.09 -7.77 -6.34
N LEU A 8 6.89 -8.71 -5.42
CA LEU A 8 7.80 -9.01 -4.31
C LEU A 8 8.62 -10.29 -4.53
N SER A 9 8.42 -10.99 -5.64
CA SER A 9 9.08 -12.26 -5.94
C SER A 9 10.60 -12.21 -5.94
N ASP A 10 11.20 -11.06 -6.28
CA ASP A 10 12.65 -10.83 -6.28
C ASP A 10 13.12 -9.88 -5.17
N PHE A 11 12.26 -9.52 -4.21
CA PHE A 11 12.63 -8.63 -3.10
C PHE A 11 13.69 -9.28 -2.21
N ASP A 12 14.73 -8.53 -1.85
CA ASP A 12 15.92 -9.05 -1.16
C ASP A 12 15.81 -9.02 0.38
N GLY A 13 14.68 -8.54 0.92
CA GLY A 13 14.42 -8.49 2.36
C GLY A 13 15.27 -7.47 3.12
N LYS A 14 16.02 -6.60 2.44
CA LYS A 14 16.89 -5.60 3.07
C LYS A 14 16.15 -4.29 3.30
N ASP A 15 16.71 -3.49 4.20
CA ASP A 15 16.27 -2.12 4.39
C ASP A 15 16.79 -1.22 3.25
N HIS A 16 15.85 -0.64 2.51
CA HIS A 16 16.09 0.34 1.44
C HIS A 16 15.41 1.69 1.75
N SER A 17 15.08 1.95 3.02
CA SER A 17 14.40 3.16 3.49
C SER A 17 15.10 4.46 3.05
N GLY A 18 16.42 4.46 2.95
CA GLY A 18 17.21 5.61 2.49
C GLY A 18 16.96 6.04 1.04
N SER A 19 16.28 5.21 0.23
CA SER A 19 15.95 5.51 -1.17
C SER A 19 14.44 5.71 -1.40
N LEU A 20 13.65 5.88 -0.34
CA LEU A 20 12.22 6.15 -0.45
C LEU A 20 11.95 7.46 -1.17
N THR A 21 11.20 7.38 -2.27
CA THR A 21 10.71 8.59 -2.94
C THR A 21 9.60 9.22 -2.12
N GLU A 22 9.21 10.43 -2.48
CA GLU A 22 8.11 11.11 -1.80
C GLU A 22 6.78 10.34 -1.92
N LEU A 23 6.52 9.70 -3.07
CA LEU A 23 5.35 8.85 -3.28
C LEU A 23 5.36 7.63 -2.33
N ASP A 24 6.53 7.07 -2.07
CA ASP A 24 6.68 5.91 -1.18
C ASP A 24 6.44 6.30 0.27
N ARG A 25 6.98 7.44 0.69
CA ARG A 25 6.72 8.02 2.02
C ARG A 25 5.24 8.33 2.20
N TRP A 26 4.58 8.86 1.17
CA TRP A 26 3.14 9.09 1.20
C TRP A 26 2.37 7.78 1.41
N ALA A 27 2.65 6.74 0.62
CA ALA A 27 1.97 5.45 0.78
C ALA A 27 2.21 4.84 2.17
N MET A 28 3.40 5.04 2.73
CA MET A 28 3.75 4.56 4.05
C MET A 28 3.05 5.33 5.17
N SER A 29 2.92 6.65 5.04
CA SER A 29 2.09 7.48 5.93
C SER A 29 0.63 7.04 5.93
N ARG A 30 0.05 6.83 4.74
CA ARG A 30 -1.33 6.33 4.59
C ARG A 30 -1.53 4.99 5.28
N LEU A 31 -0.56 4.08 5.19
CA LEU A 31 -0.59 2.80 5.90
C LEU A 31 -0.59 2.99 7.43
N GLN A 32 0.23 3.88 7.97
CA GLN A 32 0.27 4.13 9.42
C GLN A 32 -1.06 4.68 9.92
N GLY A 33 -1.64 5.65 9.20
CA GLY A 33 -2.97 6.17 9.50
C GLY A 33 -4.06 5.10 9.45
N LEU A 34 -3.97 4.16 8.49
CA LEU A 34 -4.88 3.01 8.41
C LEU A 34 -4.75 2.10 9.64
N ILE A 35 -3.52 1.72 10.02
CA ILE A 35 -3.25 0.83 11.16
C ILE A 35 -3.89 1.39 12.43
N GLN A 36 -3.69 2.68 12.72
CA GLN A 36 -4.30 3.33 13.90
C GLN A 36 -5.82 3.26 13.86
N LYS A 37 -6.43 3.66 12.75
CA LYS A 37 -7.89 3.77 12.62
C LYS A 37 -8.57 2.39 12.66
N VAL A 38 -7.97 1.38 12.04
CA VAL A 38 -8.51 0.01 12.01
C VAL A 38 -8.35 -0.67 13.36
N THR A 39 -7.20 -0.50 14.02
CA THR A 39 -6.98 -1.06 15.36
C THR A 39 -7.98 -0.47 16.36
N ALA A 40 -8.16 0.86 16.36
CA ALA A 40 -9.17 1.51 17.19
C ALA A 40 -10.60 1.05 16.87
N ALA A 41 -10.92 0.81 15.59
CA ALA A 41 -12.24 0.27 15.22
C ALA A 41 -12.46 -1.15 15.77
N TYR A 42 -11.44 -2.00 15.76
CA TYR A 42 -11.51 -3.32 16.39
C TYR A 42 -11.70 -3.24 17.91
N GLU A 43 -10.95 -2.37 18.60
CA GLU A 43 -11.06 -2.16 20.05
C GLU A 43 -12.46 -1.68 20.47
N ASN A 44 -13.12 -0.91 19.60
CA ASN A 44 -14.47 -0.40 19.83
C ASN A 44 -15.57 -1.28 19.22
N PHE A 45 -15.25 -2.48 18.73
CA PHE A 45 -16.18 -3.41 18.08
C PHE A 45 -16.93 -2.82 16.87
N GLN A 46 -16.33 -1.85 16.18
CA GLN A 46 -16.88 -1.15 15.01
C GLN A 46 -16.45 -1.87 13.71
N PHE A 47 -16.89 -3.11 13.51
CA PHE A 47 -16.47 -3.92 12.36
C PHE A 47 -16.84 -3.33 10.98
N HIS A 48 -17.90 -2.52 10.91
CA HIS A 48 -18.27 -1.80 9.69
C HIS A 48 -17.20 -0.76 9.32
N GLU A 49 -16.63 -0.06 10.30
CA GLU A 49 -15.52 0.88 10.10
C GLU A 49 -14.27 0.16 9.61
N VAL A 50 -13.97 -1.03 10.15
CA VAL A 50 -12.87 -1.88 9.66
C VAL A 50 -13.04 -2.14 8.17
N TYR A 51 -14.21 -2.63 7.76
CA TYR A 51 -14.50 -2.91 6.34
C TYR A 51 -14.33 -1.65 5.48
N HIS A 52 -14.97 -0.55 5.84
CA HIS A 52 -14.94 0.68 5.03
C HIS A 52 -13.53 1.23 4.88
N ARG A 53 -12.73 1.24 5.96
CA ARG A 53 -11.37 1.77 5.95
C ARG A 53 -10.43 0.89 5.13
N MET A 54 -10.49 -0.43 5.34
CA MET A 54 -9.68 -1.38 4.58
C MET A 54 -10.03 -1.34 3.09
N TYR A 55 -11.33 -1.33 2.76
CA TYR A 55 -11.81 -1.24 1.39
C TYR A 55 -11.38 0.06 0.70
N HIS A 56 -11.55 1.21 1.38
CA HIS A 56 -11.12 2.51 0.87
C HIS A 56 -9.62 2.53 0.58
N PHE A 57 -8.79 2.06 1.53
CA PHE A 57 -7.35 2.01 1.33
C PHE A 57 -6.94 1.12 0.14
N CYS A 58 -7.57 -0.06 -0.01
CA CYS A 58 -7.28 -0.96 -1.12
C CYS A 58 -7.57 -0.34 -2.49
N ILE A 59 -8.68 0.40 -2.59
CA ILE A 59 -9.18 0.87 -3.88
C ILE A 59 -8.61 2.25 -4.21
N VAL A 60 -8.79 3.20 -3.29
CA VAL A 60 -8.44 4.60 -3.53
C VAL A 60 -6.93 4.76 -3.43
N ASP A 61 -6.37 4.56 -2.24
CA ASP A 61 -4.96 4.86 -1.96
C ASP A 61 -4.04 3.92 -2.75
N MET A 62 -4.34 2.61 -2.77
CA MET A 62 -3.47 1.61 -3.40
C MET A 62 -3.76 1.43 -4.89
N SER A 63 -4.93 0.90 -5.25
CA SER A 63 -5.16 0.42 -6.63
C SER A 63 -5.29 1.55 -7.65
N SER A 64 -6.01 2.63 -7.31
CA SER A 64 -6.30 3.72 -8.25
C SER A 64 -5.17 4.75 -8.37
N PHE A 65 -4.27 4.76 -7.39
CA PHE A 65 -3.22 5.77 -7.27
C PHE A 65 -1.83 5.15 -7.14
N TYR A 66 -1.45 4.67 -5.96
CA TYR A 66 -0.07 4.27 -5.69
C TYR A 66 0.42 3.20 -6.66
N LEU A 67 -0.28 2.07 -6.74
CA LEU A 67 0.12 0.94 -7.56
C LEU A 67 0.05 1.24 -9.06
N ASP A 68 -0.81 2.17 -9.48
CA ASP A 68 -0.90 2.57 -10.87
C ASP A 68 0.31 3.38 -11.32
N ILE A 69 0.72 4.38 -10.52
CA ILE A 69 1.93 5.17 -10.75
C ILE A 69 3.17 4.29 -10.63
N LEU A 70 3.17 3.37 -9.67
CA LEU A 70 4.32 2.56 -9.32
C LEU A 70 4.72 1.54 -10.40
N LYS A 71 3.80 1.15 -11.30
CA LYS A 71 4.06 0.18 -12.39
C LYS A 71 5.28 0.54 -13.21
N ASP A 72 5.43 1.83 -13.56
CA ASP A 72 6.55 2.28 -14.39
C ASP A 72 7.88 1.93 -13.70
N ARG A 73 8.03 2.32 -12.43
CA ARG A 73 9.22 2.01 -11.64
C ARG A 73 9.45 0.52 -11.45
N LEU A 74 8.41 -0.28 -11.22
CA LEU A 74 8.56 -1.71 -11.00
C LEU A 74 8.95 -2.48 -12.26
N TYR A 75 8.49 -2.02 -13.43
CA TYR A 75 8.64 -2.74 -14.69
C TYR A 75 9.78 -2.24 -15.57
N THR A 76 10.17 -0.97 -15.45
CA THR A 76 11.19 -0.37 -16.32
C THR A 76 12.56 -0.25 -15.65
N PHE A 77 12.60 -0.15 -14.31
CA PHE A 77 13.88 -0.01 -13.60
C PHE A 77 14.58 -1.37 -13.49
N ARG A 78 15.91 -1.32 -13.43
CA ARG A 78 16.73 -2.50 -13.16
C ARG A 78 16.34 -3.14 -11.84
N ALA A 79 16.49 -4.46 -11.74
CA ALA A 79 16.10 -5.22 -10.55
C ALA A 79 16.79 -4.69 -9.27
N ASP A 80 18.04 -4.26 -9.37
CA ASP A 80 18.88 -3.73 -8.30
C ASP A 80 18.79 -2.20 -8.10
N HIS A 81 17.89 -1.51 -8.83
CA HIS A 81 17.78 -0.05 -8.73
C HIS A 81 17.30 0.36 -7.32
N PRO A 82 17.96 1.32 -6.64
CA PRO A 82 17.63 1.69 -5.25
C PRO A 82 16.17 2.08 -5.04
N GLU A 83 15.60 2.90 -5.93
CA GLU A 83 14.19 3.29 -5.82
C GLU A 83 13.20 2.15 -6.11
N ARG A 84 13.58 1.16 -6.94
CA ARG A 84 12.76 -0.03 -7.15
C ARG A 84 12.78 -0.91 -5.90
N ARG A 85 13.93 -1.04 -5.25
CA ARG A 85 14.05 -1.74 -3.96
C ARG A 85 13.29 -1.05 -2.84
N ALA A 86 13.34 0.28 -2.79
CA ALA A 86 12.54 1.08 -1.88
C ALA A 86 11.03 0.89 -2.12
N ALA A 87 10.59 0.81 -3.38
CA ALA A 87 9.21 0.43 -3.73
C ALA A 87 8.80 -0.90 -3.10
N GLN A 88 9.64 -1.93 -3.28
CA GLN A 88 9.37 -3.27 -2.81
C GLN A 88 9.33 -3.33 -1.28
N LEU A 89 10.19 -2.58 -0.59
CA LEU A 89 10.11 -2.42 0.86
C LEU A 89 8.72 -1.91 1.28
N VAL A 90 8.22 -0.86 0.64
CA VAL A 90 6.89 -0.29 0.92
C VAL A 90 5.77 -1.29 0.61
N LEU A 91 5.84 -2.00 -0.53
CA LEU A 91 4.85 -3.02 -0.89
C LEU A 91 4.85 -4.20 0.09
N ASN A 92 6.02 -4.62 0.57
CA ASN A 92 6.17 -5.68 1.55
C ASN A 92 5.52 -5.28 2.88
N GLU A 93 5.79 -4.06 3.35
CA GLU A 93 5.22 -3.52 4.58
C GLU A 93 3.68 -3.42 4.51
N ILE A 94 3.15 -2.92 3.39
CA ILE A 94 1.71 -2.85 3.14
C ILE A 94 1.10 -4.25 3.14
N LEU A 95 1.73 -5.21 2.45
CA LEU A 95 1.23 -6.58 2.37
C LEU A 95 1.20 -7.24 3.76
N HIS A 96 2.29 -7.16 4.52
CA HIS A 96 2.38 -7.68 5.89
C HIS A 96 1.29 -7.08 6.79
N SER A 97 1.23 -5.76 6.86
CA SER A 97 0.29 -5.04 7.73
C SER A 97 -1.16 -5.33 7.37
N MET A 98 -1.51 -5.28 6.09
CA MET A 98 -2.87 -5.58 5.65
C MET A 98 -3.27 -7.03 5.92
N THR A 99 -2.36 -7.98 5.72
CA THR A 99 -2.66 -9.41 5.96
C THR A 99 -3.01 -9.64 7.43
N ARG A 100 -2.28 -9.02 8.35
CA ARG A 100 -2.53 -9.09 9.80
C ARG A 100 -3.84 -8.40 10.18
N LEU A 101 -4.11 -7.21 9.64
CA LEU A 101 -5.36 -6.48 9.90
C LEU A 101 -6.61 -7.20 9.34
N LEU A 102 -6.48 -7.95 8.24
CA LEU A 102 -7.59 -8.71 7.63
C LEU A 102 -7.82 -10.08 8.26
N ALA A 103 -6.83 -10.63 8.98
CA ALA A 103 -6.89 -11.99 9.53
C ALA A 103 -8.16 -12.29 10.36
N PRO A 104 -8.70 -11.36 11.18
CA PRO A 104 -9.93 -11.62 11.94
C PRO A 104 -11.20 -11.77 11.09
N VAL A 105 -11.20 -11.31 9.84
CA VAL A 105 -12.38 -11.31 8.95
C VAL A 105 -12.19 -12.26 7.77
N LEU A 106 -11.01 -12.24 7.14
CA LEU A 106 -10.66 -13.06 5.98
C LEU A 106 -9.62 -14.11 6.39
N SER A 107 -9.96 -14.94 7.38
CA SER A 107 -9.00 -15.83 8.06
C SER A 107 -8.22 -16.74 7.11
N PHE A 108 -8.91 -17.54 6.29
CA PHE A 108 -8.25 -18.46 5.36
C PHE A 108 -7.42 -17.73 4.30
N THR A 109 -7.95 -16.65 3.73
CA THR A 109 -7.25 -15.88 2.70
C THR A 109 -6.02 -15.18 3.28
N SER A 110 -6.12 -14.67 4.51
CA SER A 110 -4.99 -14.02 5.18
C SER A 110 -3.90 -15.02 5.52
N GLU A 111 -4.27 -16.23 5.97
CA GLU A 111 -3.33 -17.32 6.19
C GLU A 111 -2.65 -17.76 4.87
N GLU A 112 -3.41 -17.93 3.79
CA GLU A 112 -2.84 -18.28 2.47
C GLU A 112 -1.86 -17.21 1.98
N ILE A 113 -2.20 -15.93 2.11
CA ILE A 113 -1.30 -14.83 1.78
C ILE A 113 -0.06 -14.90 2.68
N TRP A 114 -0.25 -15.08 3.99
CA TRP A 114 0.82 -15.13 4.98
C TRP A 114 1.86 -16.16 4.61
N GLN A 115 1.47 -17.35 4.13
CA GLN A 115 2.41 -18.37 3.68
C GLN A 115 3.35 -17.90 2.54
N HIS A 116 2.90 -16.97 1.70
CA HIS A 116 3.68 -16.42 0.57
C HIS A 116 4.42 -15.12 0.88
N VAL A 117 4.21 -14.53 2.06
CA VAL A 117 4.89 -13.31 2.47
C VAL A 117 6.36 -13.59 2.80
N SER A 118 7.27 -12.72 2.36
CA SER A 118 8.72 -12.82 2.59
C SER A 118 9.13 -12.18 3.93
N GLY A 119 10.29 -12.60 4.46
CA GLY A 119 10.88 -12.06 5.69
C GLY A 119 10.63 -12.93 6.93
N GLU A 120 11.13 -12.47 8.07
CA GLU A 120 10.90 -13.12 9.37
C GLU A 120 9.42 -13.00 9.75
N LYS A 121 8.79 -14.14 10.00
CA LYS A 121 7.37 -14.23 10.34
C LYS A 121 7.09 -15.46 11.18
N GLU A 122 6.03 -15.38 11.97
CA GLU A 122 5.46 -16.54 12.65
C GLU A 122 4.89 -17.57 11.66
N GLU A 123 4.71 -18.81 12.10
CA GLU A 123 4.20 -19.90 11.26
C GLU A 123 2.81 -19.59 10.66
N SER A 124 1.99 -18.86 11.41
CA SER A 124 0.63 -18.47 11.01
C SER A 124 0.38 -16.99 11.33
N VAL A 125 -0.47 -16.34 10.51
CA VAL A 125 -0.87 -14.96 10.76
C VAL A 125 -1.60 -14.82 12.10
N PHE A 126 -2.26 -15.87 12.58
CA PHE A 126 -2.98 -15.86 13.87
C PHE A 126 -2.06 -15.91 15.08
N LEU A 127 -0.78 -16.28 14.87
CA LEU A 127 0.27 -16.19 15.89
C LEU A 127 0.98 -14.84 15.83
N SER A 128 0.80 -14.09 14.74
CA SER A 128 1.28 -12.71 14.64
C SER A 128 0.30 -11.76 15.35
N GLY A 129 0.82 -10.83 16.14
CA GLY A 129 -0.01 -9.78 16.74
C GLY A 129 -0.58 -8.81 15.69
N PHE A 130 -1.29 -7.78 16.12
CA PHE A 130 -1.65 -6.67 15.21
C PHE A 130 -0.40 -5.83 14.87
N PRO A 131 -0.32 -5.22 13.66
CA PRO A 131 0.74 -4.28 13.37
C PRO A 131 0.59 -3.04 14.25
N GLU A 132 1.71 -2.49 14.69
CA GLU A 132 1.76 -1.23 15.44
C GLU A 132 2.11 -0.09 14.49
N ALA A 133 1.41 1.04 14.64
CA ALA A 133 1.66 2.20 13.82
C ALA A 133 3.01 2.83 14.19
N ARG A 134 3.87 2.98 13.18
CA ARG A 134 5.18 3.62 13.27
C ARG A 134 5.06 5.11 12.97
N MET A 135 4.92 5.90 14.02
CA MET A 135 4.63 7.33 13.92
C MET A 135 5.71 8.13 13.19
N GLU A 136 6.94 7.62 13.12
CA GLU A 136 8.02 8.21 12.33
C GLU A 136 7.74 8.23 10.82
N TYR A 137 6.83 7.39 10.33
CA TYR A 137 6.39 7.37 8.93
C TYR A 137 5.05 8.09 8.71
N HIS A 138 4.38 8.55 9.76
CA HIS A 138 3.08 9.23 9.65
C HIS A 138 3.29 10.74 9.50
N ASP A 139 3.12 11.22 8.27
CA ASP A 139 3.40 12.60 7.85
C ASP A 139 2.13 13.23 7.26
N LEU A 140 1.39 13.93 8.12
CA LEU A 140 0.13 14.59 7.73
C LEU A 140 0.34 15.76 6.76
N GLU A 141 1.44 16.49 6.88
CA GLU A 141 1.75 17.60 5.98
C GLU A 141 2.01 17.10 4.55
N LEU A 142 2.71 15.96 4.46
CA LEU A 142 2.89 15.25 3.20
C LEU A 142 1.54 14.80 2.64
N GLU A 143 0.68 14.18 3.45
CA GLU A 143 -0.65 13.75 3.00
C GLU A 143 -1.47 14.92 2.44
N GLU A 144 -1.56 16.05 3.14
CA GLU A 144 -2.30 17.24 2.69
C GLU A 144 -1.73 17.83 1.38
N ARG A 145 -0.41 17.77 1.21
CA ARG A 145 0.23 18.18 -0.06
C ARG A 145 -0.14 17.22 -1.20
N TRP A 146 -0.12 15.92 -0.96
CA TRP A 146 -0.48 14.93 -1.97
C TRP A 146 -1.97 14.93 -2.31
N GLU A 147 -2.85 15.23 -1.35
CA GLU A 147 -4.28 15.44 -1.64
C GLU A 147 -4.49 16.53 -2.70
N ARG A 148 -3.77 17.65 -2.59
CA ARG A 148 -3.79 18.72 -3.61
C ARG A 148 -3.26 18.24 -4.95
N LEU A 149 -2.18 17.46 -4.98
CA LEU A 149 -1.61 16.91 -6.21
C LEU A 149 -2.54 15.89 -6.88
N ILE A 150 -3.21 15.05 -6.09
CA ILE A 150 -4.20 14.08 -6.57
C ILE A 150 -5.39 14.82 -7.20
N ALA A 151 -5.90 15.87 -6.56
CA ALA A 151 -6.98 16.68 -7.13
C ALA A 151 -6.60 17.29 -8.49
N ILE A 152 -5.36 17.78 -8.62
CA ILE A 152 -4.85 18.29 -9.91
C ILE A 152 -4.75 17.15 -10.93
N ARG A 153 -4.24 15.98 -10.55
CA ARG A 153 -4.16 14.79 -11.42
C ARG A 153 -5.54 14.41 -11.94
N ASP A 154 -6.58 14.44 -11.10
CA ASP A 154 -7.93 14.05 -11.49
C ASP A 154 -8.51 15.00 -12.55
N GLU A 155 -8.28 16.31 -12.40
CA GLU A 155 -8.65 17.31 -13.40
C GLU A 155 -7.91 17.10 -14.74
N VAL A 156 -6.62 16.77 -14.69
CA VAL A 156 -5.83 16.44 -15.88
C VAL A 156 -6.33 15.16 -16.53
N ASN A 157 -6.60 14.12 -15.75
CA ASN A 157 -7.13 12.84 -16.26
C ASN A 157 -8.48 13.03 -16.94
N ARG A 158 -9.36 13.89 -16.42
CA ARG A 158 -10.63 14.23 -17.07
C ARG A 158 -10.40 14.82 -18.47
N ALA A 159 -9.49 15.79 -18.59
CA ALA A 159 -9.15 16.38 -19.88
C ALA A 159 -8.51 15.36 -20.83
N LEU A 160 -7.68 14.43 -20.32
CA LEU A 160 -7.09 13.36 -21.11
C LEU A 160 -8.16 12.38 -21.63
N GLU A 161 -9.15 12.02 -20.82
CA GLU A 161 -10.25 11.14 -21.23
C GLU A 161 -11.13 11.76 -22.32
N GLU A 162 -11.35 13.09 -22.28
CA GLU A 162 -12.00 13.80 -23.39
C GLU A 162 -11.21 13.64 -24.69
N LYS A 163 -9.88 13.82 -24.64
CA LYS A 163 -9.01 13.65 -25.80
C LYS A 163 -8.91 12.20 -26.29
N ARG A 164 -9.03 11.21 -25.40
CA ARG A 164 -9.17 9.80 -25.79
C ARG A 164 -10.45 9.52 -26.55
N ARG A 165 -11.58 10.08 -26.11
CA ARG A 165 -12.86 9.96 -26.83
C ARG A 165 -12.82 10.57 -28.22
N GLU A 166 -12.06 11.66 -28.38
CA GLU A 166 -11.80 12.29 -29.67
C GLU A 166 -10.81 11.51 -30.56
N LYS A 167 -10.25 10.38 -30.07
CA LYS A 167 -9.18 9.60 -30.72
C LYS A 167 -7.92 10.41 -31.03
N PHE A 168 -7.69 11.48 -30.28
CA PHE A 168 -6.47 12.28 -30.41
C PHE A 168 -5.28 11.57 -29.75
N ILE A 169 -5.54 10.85 -28.66
CA ILE A 169 -4.59 9.98 -27.95
C ILE A 169 -5.28 8.66 -27.62
N GLY A 170 -4.53 7.56 -27.48
CA GLY A 170 -5.07 6.25 -27.08
C GLY A 170 -5.18 5.25 -28.21
#